data_AF-A0A5K1HVP0-F1
#
_entry.id   AF-A0A5K1HVP0-F1
#
_cell.length_a   1.000
_cell.length_b   1.000
_cell.length_c   1.000
_cell.angle_alpha   90.00
_cell.angle_beta   90.00
_cell.angle_gamma   90.00
#
_symmetry.space_group_name_H-M   'P 1'
#
loop_
_entity.id
_entity.type
_entity.pdbx_description
1 polymer ?
#
loop_
_entity_poly.entity_id
_entity_poly.type
_entity_poly.pdbx_seq_one_letter_code
_entity_poly.pdbx_strand_id
1 'polypeptide(L)' 'PGRGSRNADGTGPQTYYVLNLIDISIGNNRLNIQFGGAQMTALLGDARSIIIDSGTTLTYLAKDVYDQVANA' A
#
# COMPACT_ATOMS: atom_id res chain seq x y z
N PRO A 1 7.55 -12.24 22.50
CA PRO A 1 6.39 -13.05 22.07
C PRO A 1 5.11 -12.62 22.82
N GLY A 2 4.25 -11.84 22.15
CA GLY A 2 2.91 -11.52 22.65
C GLY A 2 1.88 -12.08 21.69
N ARG A 3 1.25 -13.21 22.04
CA ARG A 3 0.08 -13.73 21.30
C ARG A 3 -1.11 -12.88 21.71
N GLY A 4 -1.48 -11.91 20.87
CA GLY A 4 -2.82 -11.34 20.90
C GLY A 4 -3.82 -12.43 20.53
N SER A 5 -4.86 -12.62 21.35
CA SER A 5 -5.95 -13.55 21.05
C SER A 5 -6.63 -13.14 19.75
N ARG A 6 -6.76 -14.08 18.82
CA ARG A 6 -7.43 -13.87 17.53
C ARG A 6 -8.94 -13.97 17.79
N ASN A 7 -9.68 -12.88 17.58
CA ASN A 7 -11.15 -12.95 17.61
C ASN A 7 -11.62 -13.96 16.54
N ALA A 8 -12.59 -14.81 16.89
CA ALA A 8 -13.01 -15.97 16.09
C ALA A 8 -13.74 -15.61 14.77
N ASP A 9 -13.92 -14.33 14.50
CA ASP A 9 -14.48 -13.73 13.28
C ASP A 9 -13.40 -13.14 12.35
N GLY A 10 -12.11 -13.22 12.73
CA GLY A 10 -10.99 -12.64 11.99
C GLY A 10 -10.76 -11.14 12.24
N THR A 11 -11.51 -10.48 13.13
CA THR A 11 -11.43 -9.02 13.36
C THR A 11 -10.41 -8.61 14.43
N GLY A 12 -9.32 -9.37 14.57
CA GLY A 12 -8.18 -8.91 15.35
C GLY A 12 -7.54 -7.67 14.71
N PRO A 13 -6.88 -6.79 15.49
CA PRO A 13 -6.13 -5.68 14.91
C PRO A 13 -5.13 -6.23 13.89
N GLN A 14 -5.35 -5.93 12.61
CA GLN A 14 -4.44 -6.34 11.56
C GLN A 14 -3.16 -5.51 11.70
N THR A 15 -2.06 -6.21 11.91
CA THR A 15 -0.73 -5.63 11.93
C THR A 15 -0.16 -5.82 10.53
N TYR A 16 0.10 -4.71 9.86
CA TYR A 16 0.69 -4.71 8.52
C TYR A 16 2.17 -4.36 8.61
N TYR A 17 2.96 -4.93 7.70
CA TYR A 17 4.28 -4.41 7.41
C TYR A 17 4.12 -3.22 6.47
N VAL A 18 4.36 -2.02 7.00
CA VAL A 18 4.18 -0.76 6.28
C VAL A 18 5.54 -0.19 5.87
N LEU A 19 5.64 0.25 4.61
CA LEU A 19 6.80 0.95 4.07
C LEU A 19 6.35 2.23 3.36
N ASN A 20 7.26 3.17 3.17
CA ASN A 20 7.01 4.36 2.35
C ASN A 20 7.47 4.08 0.91
N LEU A 21 6.55 4.20 -0.05
CA LEU A 21 6.87 4.18 -1.46
C LEU A 21 7.47 5.52 -1.88
N ILE A 22 8.74 5.49 -2.30
CA ILE A 22 9.47 6.69 -2.67
C ILE A 22 9.18 7.04 -4.14
N ASP A 23 9.41 6.09 -5.05
CA ASP A 23 9.12 6.23 -6.48
C ASP A 23 8.90 4.87 -7.15
N ILE A 24 8.35 4.90 -8.36
CA ILE A 24 8.26 3.77 -9.28
C ILE A 24 9.06 4.11 -10.54
N SER A 25 9.81 3.15 -11.06
CA SER A 25 10.50 3.28 -12.35
C SER A 25 10.01 2.22 -13.34
N ILE A 26 9.78 2.62 -14.59
CA ILE A 26 9.49 1.72 -15.71
C ILE A 26 10.60 1.87 -16.74
N GLY A 27 11.34 0.77 -16.98
CA GLY A 27 12.60 0.84 -17.72
C GLY A 27 13.55 1.86 -17.08
N ASN A 28 14.00 2.85 -17.86
CA ASN A 28 14.90 3.92 -17.40
C ASN A 28 14.15 5.20 -16.97
N ASN A 29 12.82 5.19 -16.95
CA ASN A 29 12.01 6.36 -16.60
C ASN A 29 11.53 6.27 -15.15
N ARG A 30 11.97 7.20 -14.30
CA ARG A 30 11.47 7.36 -12.94
C ARG A 30 10.22 8.23 -12.97
N LEU A 31 9.09 7.66 -12.54
CA LEU A 31 7.81 8.35 -12.57
C LEU A 31 7.68 9.30 -11.39
N ASN A 32 7.30 10.56 -11.68
CA ASN A 32 6.97 11.54 -10.65
C ASN A 32 5.54 11.27 -10.12
N ILE A 33 5.40 10.20 -9.34
CA ILE A 33 4.09 9.72 -8.86
C ILE A 33 3.43 10.79 -7.99
N GLN A 34 2.27 11.28 -8.45
CA GLN A 34 1.39 12.11 -7.64
C GLN A 34 0.43 11.21 -6.88
N PHE A 35 0.49 11.22 -5.56
CA PHE A 35 -0.47 10.54 -4.67
C PHE A 35 -1.73 11.41 -4.44
N GLY A 36 -2.08 12.22 -5.44
CA GLY A 36 -3.04 13.31 -5.35
C GLY A 36 -4.47 12.80 -5.24
N GLY A 37 -4.85 12.39 -4.03
CA GLY A 37 -6.21 11.94 -3.72
C GLY A 37 -6.33 10.46 -3.34
N ALA A 38 -5.22 9.71 -3.31
CA ALA A 38 -5.18 8.40 -2.67
C ALA A 38 -5.71 8.55 -1.23
N GLN A 39 -6.92 8.05 -0.99
CA GLN A 39 -7.63 8.25 0.25
C GLN A 39 -6.77 7.66 1.38
N MET A 40 -6.24 8.54 2.24
CA MET A 40 -5.45 8.12 3.38
C MET A 40 -6.30 7.16 4.20
N THR A 41 -5.92 5.89 4.25
CA THR A 41 -6.54 5.00 5.21
C THR A 41 -6.02 5.42 6.58
N ALA A 42 -6.91 5.50 7.58
CA ALA A 42 -6.52 5.86 8.96
C ALA A 42 -5.42 4.95 9.52
N LEU A 43 -5.21 3.80 8.88
CA LEU A 43 -4.21 2.81 9.21
C LEU A 43 -2.77 3.18 8.82
N LEU A 44 -2.60 4.01 7.79
CA LEU A 44 -1.31 4.15 7.11
C LEU A 44 -0.64 5.51 7.31
N GLY A 45 -1.39 6.53 7.77
CA GLY A 45 -0.86 7.82 8.25
C GLY A 45 -0.20 8.74 7.20
N ASP A 46 0.38 8.17 6.13
CA ASP A 46 1.04 8.84 5.00
C ASP A 46 0.42 8.29 3.69
N ALA A 47 0.14 9.17 2.73
CA ALA A 47 -0.38 8.79 1.42
C ALA A 47 0.59 7.93 0.59
N ARG A 48 1.88 7.94 0.96
CA ARG A 48 2.94 7.12 0.35
C ARG A 48 3.08 5.74 1.00
N SER A 49 2.38 5.50 2.10
CA SER A 49 2.46 4.22 2.80
C SER A 49 1.88 3.09 1.95
N ILE A 50 2.64 2.00 1.84
CA ILE A 50 2.22 0.74 1.22
C ILE A 50 2.28 -0.38 2.25
N ILE A 51 1.50 -1.43 2.02
CA ILE A 51 1.56 -2.66 2.81
C ILE A 51 2.26 -3.77 2.03
N ILE A 52 3.00 -4.62 2.74
CA ILE A 52 3.42 -5.92 2.22
C ILE A 52 2.41 -6.95 2.70
N ASP A 53 1.57 -7.44 1.78
CA ASP A 53 0.51 -8.39 2.09
C ASP A 53 0.67 -9.71 1.31
N SER A 54 1.20 -10.72 1.99
CA SER A 54 1.33 -12.08 1.45
C SER A 54 0.00 -12.79 1.21
N GLY A 55 -1.12 -12.25 1.71
CA GLY A 55 -2.47 -12.73 1.46
C GLY A 55 -3.07 -12.30 0.13
N THR A 56 -2.35 -11.47 -0.65
CA THR A 56 -2.78 -11.02 -1.98
C THR A 56 -1.85 -11.53 -3.08
N THR A 57 -2.42 -11.92 -4.22
CA THR A 57 -1.65 -12.42 -5.38
C THR A 57 -1.06 -11.28 -6.20
N LEU A 58 -1.73 -10.13 -6.26
CA LEU A 58 -1.36 -8.99 -7.10
C LEU A 58 -1.00 -7.78 -6.24
N THR A 59 -0.13 -6.93 -6.76
CA THR A 59 0.11 -5.60 -6.22
C THR A 59 -1.02 -4.67 -6.65
N TYR A 60 -1.70 -4.07 -5.69
CA TYR A 60 -2.74 -3.07 -5.95
C TYR A 60 -2.18 -1.67 -5.73
N LEU A 61 -2.49 -0.77 -6.64
CA LEU A 61 -2.17 0.65 -6.55
C LEU A 61 -3.46 1.46 -6.42
N ALA A 62 -3.39 2.60 -5.72
CA ALA A 62 -4.46 3.58 -5.78
C ALA A 62 -4.69 3.99 -7.25
N LYS A 63 -5.95 4.25 -7.62
CA LYS A 63 -6.33 4.40 -9.04
C LYS A 63 -5.51 5.48 -9.76
N ASP A 64 -5.30 6.62 -9.10
CA ASP A 64 -4.48 7.74 -9.59
C ASP A 64 -3.02 7.33 -9.85
N VAL A 65 -2.44 6.53 -8.97
CA VAL A 65 -1.09 5.97 -9.12
C VAL A 65 -1.05 4.89 -10.19
N TYR A 66 -2.04 3.99 -10.23
CA TYR A 66 -2.16 2.96 -11.25
C TYR A 66 -2.24 3.58 -12.65
N ASP A 67 -3.07 4.60 -12.85
CA ASP A 67 -3.22 5.28 -14.13
C ASP A 67 -1.90 5.91 -14.59
N GLN A 68 -1.09 6.47 -13.67
CA GLN A 68 0.24 6.99 -14.00
C GLN A 68 1.21 5.88 -14.43
N VAL A 69 1.18 4.73 -13.75
CA VAL A 69 2.05 3.58 -14.06
C VAL A 69 1.63 2.88 -15.35
N ALA A 70 0.33 2.70 -15.59
CA ALA A 70 -0.18 2.00 -16.76
C ALA A 70 0.01 2.78 -18.08
N ASN A 71 0.16 4.10 -18.01
CA ASN A 71 0.33 4.99 -19.16
C ASN A 71 1.79 5.46 -19.35
N ALA A 72 2.74 4.88 -18.61
CA ALA A 72 4.14 5.30 -18.61
C ALA A 72 5.04 4.51 -19.56
#